data_AF-A0A975PGX0-F1
#
_entry.id   AF-A0A975PGX0-F1
#
_cell.length_a   1.000
_cell.length_b   1.000
_cell.length_c   1.000
_cell.angle_alpha   90.00
_cell.angle_beta   90.00
_cell.angle_gamma   90.00
#
_symmetry.space_group_name_H-M   'P 1'
#
loop_
_entity.id
_entity.type
_entity.pdbx_description
1 polymer ?
#
loop_
_entity_poly.entity_id
_entity_poly.type
_entity_poly.pdbx_seq_one_letter_code
_entity_poly.pdbx_strand_id
1 'polypeptide(L)'
;MRSRASAILRLACCAVAATQLASAAPKPGDIGLEKDYPITLDRGDYQPRALDDRTPIILRLEKIQPEKDGRFTYIFHPIGFEPGSYKLADYLVHPDGTPATEIGDARIDIGSLLPPDHMGILNRFEPRPFPFFGGYRMMLGGLAVLWLCGLPALIWLGRKKKVVDTGEVAPPAPSYAERMRPLVEAAAAGTLTATGQAELERLMSGYWREKIATPDQHMTEALAALKRHPEAGSLLRAMERWLHHPGGASKQEIDALLEPYLTMAVESGVAA
;
A
#
# COMPACT_ATOMS: atom_id res chain seq x y z
N MET A 1 -74.49 -31.14 7.82
CA MET A 1 -73.21 -31.40 8.52
C MET A 1 -72.13 -30.49 7.95
N ARG A 2 -71.30 -29.93 8.83
CA ARG A 2 -70.42 -28.77 8.64
C ARG A 2 -69.07 -29.14 8.02
N SER A 3 -68.53 -28.30 7.14
CA SER A 3 -67.08 -28.04 7.00
C SER A 3 -66.89 -26.77 6.14
N ARG A 4 -66.81 -25.57 6.74
CA ARG A 4 -65.58 -24.83 7.10
C ARG A 4 -64.56 -24.68 5.96
N ALA A 5 -64.56 -23.52 5.32
CA ALA A 5 -63.35 -22.90 4.80
C ALA A 5 -63.43 -21.39 5.09
N SER A 6 -62.48 -20.92 5.90
CA SER A 6 -62.35 -19.56 6.39
C SER A 6 -61.21 -18.91 5.61
N ALA A 7 -61.45 -17.79 4.95
CA ALA A 7 -60.42 -16.95 4.36
C ALA A 7 -60.66 -15.52 4.83
N ILE A 8 -59.90 -15.10 5.84
CA ILE A 8 -59.91 -13.74 6.38
C ILE A 8 -58.87 -12.94 5.58
N LEU A 9 -59.37 -12.05 4.71
CA LEU A 9 -58.58 -11.03 4.01
C LEU A 9 -58.35 -9.87 4.99
N ARG A 10 -57.10 -9.66 5.43
CA ARG A 10 -56.71 -8.47 6.22
C ARG A 10 -56.11 -7.41 5.28
N LEU A 11 -56.88 -6.38 5.01
CA LEU A 11 -56.44 -5.13 4.38
C LEU A 11 -55.74 -4.28 5.45
N ALA A 12 -54.44 -4.02 5.29
CA ALA A 12 -53.71 -3.07 6.13
C ALA A 12 -53.73 -1.69 5.44
N CYS A 13 -54.47 -0.76 6.04
CA CYS A 13 -54.55 0.64 5.62
C CYS A 13 -53.41 1.42 6.31
N CYS A 14 -52.40 1.85 5.55
CA CYS A 14 -51.36 2.76 6.04
C CYS A 14 -51.82 4.22 5.84
N ALA A 15 -52.16 4.90 6.93
CA ALA A 15 -52.33 6.34 6.94
C ALA A 15 -50.96 7.02 6.92
N VAL A 16 -50.68 7.82 5.87
CA VAL A 16 -49.48 8.65 5.78
C VAL A 16 -49.77 9.99 6.46
N ALA A 17 -49.12 10.24 7.60
CA ALA A 17 -49.13 11.55 8.24
C ALA A 17 -48.09 12.45 7.57
N ALA A 18 -48.54 13.52 6.90
CA ALA A 18 -47.67 14.55 6.35
C ALA A 18 -47.09 15.41 7.48
N THR A 19 -45.79 15.27 7.76
CA THR A 19 -45.07 16.12 8.71
C THR A 19 -44.55 17.33 7.96
N GLN A 20 -45.10 18.52 8.22
CA GLN A 20 -44.52 19.78 7.74
C GLN A 20 -43.22 20.04 8.50
N LEU A 21 -42.09 20.13 7.78
CA LEU A 21 -40.83 20.61 8.34
C LEU A 21 -40.88 22.14 8.44
N ALA A 22 -40.94 22.65 9.67
CA ALA A 22 -40.57 24.03 9.94
C ALA A 22 -39.06 24.21 9.65
N SER A 23 -38.72 25.19 8.81
CA SER A 23 -37.34 25.55 8.49
C SER A 23 -36.64 26.05 9.75
N ALA A 24 -35.68 25.28 10.25
CA ALA A 24 -34.84 25.70 11.37
C ALA A 24 -33.89 26.81 10.91
N ALA A 25 -33.76 27.87 11.70
CA ALA A 25 -32.77 28.92 11.46
C ALA A 25 -31.37 28.31 11.27
N PRO A 26 -30.56 28.81 10.33
CA PRO A 26 -29.20 28.33 10.13
C PRO A 26 -28.41 28.50 11.42
N LYS A 27 -27.72 27.43 11.84
CA LYS A 27 -26.87 27.47 13.03
C LYS A 27 -25.69 28.41 12.76
N PRO A 28 -25.31 29.29 13.71
CA PRO A 28 -24.20 30.21 13.53
C PRO A 28 -22.91 29.47 13.16
N GLY A 29 -22.12 30.10 12.29
CA GLY A 29 -20.78 29.65 11.95
C GLY A 29 -19.86 29.87 13.15
N ASP A 30 -19.02 28.90 13.45
CA ASP A 30 -18.04 29.03 14.53
C ASP A 30 -16.74 29.61 13.95
N ILE A 31 -16.00 30.41 14.71
CA ILE A 31 -14.72 31.04 14.29
C ILE A 31 -13.83 30.04 13.54
N GLY A 32 -13.32 30.41 12.36
CA GLY A 32 -12.39 29.57 11.59
C GLY A 32 -12.98 28.30 10.95
N LEU A 33 -14.29 28.04 11.04
CA LEU A 33 -14.97 26.97 10.30
C LEU A 33 -15.83 27.55 9.17
N GLU A 34 -15.53 27.16 7.93
CA GLU A 34 -16.38 27.47 6.79
C GLU A 34 -17.69 26.66 6.88
N LYS A 35 -18.84 27.34 6.83
CA LYS A 35 -20.17 26.74 6.72
C LYS A 35 -21.00 27.54 5.73
N ASP A 36 -21.81 26.82 4.96
CA ASP A 36 -22.78 27.43 4.04
C ASP A 36 -23.81 28.23 4.83
N TYR A 37 -23.92 29.53 4.52
CA TYR A 37 -24.89 30.42 5.11
C TYR A 37 -25.85 30.93 4.02
N PRO A 38 -26.97 30.23 3.77
CA PRO A 38 -27.94 30.64 2.76
C PRO A 38 -28.73 31.85 3.24
N ILE A 39 -28.70 32.94 2.49
CA ILE A 39 -29.50 34.15 2.72
C ILE A 39 -30.30 34.45 1.46
N THR A 40 -31.61 34.64 1.60
CA THR A 40 -32.47 35.09 0.51
C THR A 40 -32.51 36.61 0.47
N LEU A 41 -32.12 37.18 -0.68
CA LEU A 41 -32.10 38.63 -0.95
C LEU A 41 -32.96 38.95 -2.17
N ASP A 42 -33.37 40.21 -2.30
CA ASP A 42 -34.29 40.64 -3.37
C ASP A 42 -33.59 40.86 -4.72
N ARG A 43 -32.26 41.00 -4.74
CA ARG A 43 -31.46 41.29 -5.95
C ARG A 43 -30.32 40.29 -6.13
N GLY A 44 -29.96 39.99 -7.38
CA GLY A 44 -29.04 38.90 -7.77
C GLY A 44 -27.59 39.32 -8.11
N ASP A 45 -27.19 40.56 -7.86
CA ASP A 45 -25.91 41.14 -8.28
C ASP A 45 -25.04 41.68 -7.15
N TYR A 46 -25.33 41.32 -5.90
CA TYR A 46 -24.50 41.70 -4.76
C TYR A 46 -23.10 41.10 -4.85
N GLN A 47 -22.09 41.93 -4.61
CA GLN A 47 -20.70 41.51 -4.57
C GLN A 47 -20.11 41.72 -3.17
N PRO A 48 -19.25 40.80 -2.70
CA PRO A 48 -18.47 41.05 -1.49
C PRO A 48 -17.59 42.28 -1.66
N ARG A 49 -17.56 43.13 -0.64
CA ARG A 49 -16.68 44.29 -0.58
C ARG A 49 -15.21 43.85 -0.59
N ALA A 50 -14.35 44.62 -1.26
CA ALA A 50 -12.90 44.42 -1.20
C ALA A 50 -12.39 44.50 0.24
N LEU A 51 -11.52 43.56 0.59
CA LEU A 51 -11.03 43.33 1.95
C LEU A 51 -9.90 44.33 2.33
N ASP A 52 -9.81 44.64 3.62
CA ASP A 52 -8.70 45.36 4.24
C ASP A 52 -8.08 44.46 5.33
N ASP A 53 -6.84 44.72 5.73
CA ASP A 53 -6.08 43.91 6.71
C ASP A 53 -6.72 43.90 8.12
N ARG A 54 -7.76 44.73 8.33
CA ARG A 54 -8.49 44.87 9.59
C ARG A 54 -9.94 44.38 9.53
N THR A 55 -10.34 43.67 8.48
CA THR A 55 -11.72 43.19 8.36
C THR A 55 -11.99 42.02 9.31
N PRO A 56 -12.96 42.12 10.25
CA PRO A 56 -13.19 41.08 11.27
C PRO A 56 -13.90 39.81 10.74
N ILE A 57 -14.50 39.91 9.55
CA ILE A 57 -15.17 38.80 8.85
C ILE A 57 -14.93 38.91 7.34
N ILE A 58 -14.55 37.80 6.71
CA ILE A 58 -14.47 37.69 5.25
C ILE A 58 -15.73 37.00 4.76
N LEU A 59 -16.47 37.64 3.85
CA LEU A 59 -17.59 37.03 3.17
C LEU A 59 -17.16 36.57 1.79
N ARG A 60 -17.18 35.25 1.56
CA ARG A 60 -16.99 34.69 0.24
C ARG A 60 -18.33 34.30 -0.35
N LEU A 61 -18.59 34.73 -1.57
CA LEU A 61 -19.75 34.29 -2.34
C LEU A 61 -19.41 32.98 -3.06
N GLU A 62 -20.14 31.91 -2.77
CA GLU A 62 -19.97 30.62 -3.47
C GLU A 62 -20.91 30.54 -4.67
N LYS A 63 -22.21 30.77 -4.42
CA LYS A 63 -23.24 30.55 -5.43
C LYS A 63 -24.45 31.46 -5.20
N ILE A 64 -25.07 31.88 -6.30
CA ILE A 64 -26.37 32.55 -6.32
C ILE A 64 -27.37 31.61 -6.98
N GLN A 65 -28.50 31.35 -6.33
CA GLN A 65 -29.58 30.52 -6.86
C GLN A 65 -30.85 31.37 -7.02
N PRO A 66 -31.42 31.46 -8.23
CA PRO A 66 -32.71 32.12 -8.42
C PRO A 66 -33.83 31.28 -7.81
N GLU A 67 -34.65 31.89 -6.96
CA GLU A 67 -35.84 31.31 -6.35
C GLU A 67 -37.08 31.60 -7.23
N LYS A 68 -38.13 30.78 -7.12
CA LYS A 68 -39.33 30.89 -7.95
C LYS A 68 -40.11 32.21 -7.78
N ASP A 69 -39.90 32.91 -6.66
CA ASP A 69 -40.57 34.18 -6.33
C ASP A 69 -39.85 35.43 -6.88
N GLY A 70 -38.81 35.28 -7.71
CA GLY A 70 -38.00 36.40 -8.20
C GLY A 70 -36.96 36.92 -7.21
N ARG A 71 -36.79 36.23 -6.07
CA ARG A 71 -35.72 36.45 -5.09
C ARG A 71 -34.51 35.59 -5.42
N PHE A 72 -33.36 35.90 -4.83
CA PHE A 72 -32.10 35.20 -5.04
C PHE A 72 -31.56 34.67 -3.71
N THR A 73 -31.32 33.37 -3.62
CA THR A 73 -30.67 32.74 -2.48
C THR A 73 -29.17 32.74 -2.70
N TYR A 74 -28.47 33.53 -1.90
CA TYR A 74 -27.01 33.60 -1.86
C TYR A 74 -26.49 32.57 -0.88
N ILE A 75 -25.51 31.77 -1.31
CA ILE A 75 -24.74 30.90 -0.43
C ILE A 75 -23.44 31.62 -0.15
N PHE A 76 -23.34 32.18 1.07
CA PHE A 76 -22.11 32.77 1.57
C PHE A 76 -21.31 31.75 2.38
N HIS A 77 -19.99 31.91 2.37
CA HIS A 77 -19.07 31.26 3.29
C HIS A 77 -18.40 32.36 4.13
N PRO A 78 -18.96 32.65 5.32
CA PRO A 78 -18.34 33.58 6.24
C PRO A 78 -17.14 32.93 6.94
N ILE A 79 -16.00 33.61 6.90
CA ILE A 79 -14.83 33.30 7.74
C ILE A 79 -14.74 34.41 8.77
N GLY A 80 -15.18 34.11 9.99
CA GLY A 80 -15.10 35.05 11.12
C GLY A 80 -13.77 34.90 11.86
N PHE A 81 -13.10 36.03 12.10
CA PHE A 81 -11.89 36.10 12.94
C PHE A 81 -12.20 36.52 14.37
N GLU A 82 -13.26 37.32 14.56
CA GLU A 82 -13.73 37.78 15.86
C GLU A 82 -15.19 37.34 16.08
N PRO A 83 -15.55 36.84 17.28
CA PRO A 83 -16.93 36.52 17.61
C PRO A 83 -17.76 37.80 17.68
N GLY A 84 -18.93 37.80 17.04
CA GLY A 84 -19.77 38.99 16.96
C GLY A 84 -20.96 38.85 16.00
N SER A 85 -21.85 39.84 16.05
CA SER A 85 -22.99 39.97 15.13
C SER A 85 -22.69 41.06 14.11
N TYR A 86 -22.57 40.67 12.85
CA TYR A 86 -22.14 41.54 11.75
C TYR A 86 -23.30 41.82 10.80
N LYS A 87 -23.51 43.10 10.45
CA LYS A 87 -24.56 43.51 9.51
C LYS A 87 -24.09 43.28 8.08
N LEU A 88 -24.90 42.61 7.26
CA LEU A 88 -24.53 42.22 5.91
C LEU A 88 -24.31 43.41 4.97
N ALA A 89 -25.07 44.49 5.17
CA ALA A 89 -24.96 45.74 4.40
C ALA A 89 -23.56 46.38 4.45
N ASP A 90 -22.79 46.13 5.51
CA ASP A 90 -21.45 46.70 5.68
C ASP A 90 -20.38 45.97 4.84
N TYR A 91 -20.70 44.76 4.39
CA TYR A 91 -19.78 43.84 3.70
C TYR A 91 -20.19 43.51 2.26
N LEU A 92 -21.37 43.97 1.81
CA LEU A 92 -21.83 43.81 0.44
C LEU A 92 -21.91 45.16 -0.29
N VAL A 93 -21.52 45.16 -1.55
CA VAL A 93 -21.58 46.30 -2.45
C VAL A 93 -22.33 45.92 -3.72
N HIS A 94 -22.90 46.92 -4.37
CA HIS A 94 -23.41 46.81 -5.73
C HIS A 94 -22.26 46.66 -6.73
N PRO A 95 -22.51 46.17 -7.96
CA PRO A 95 -21.52 46.19 -9.04
C PRO A 95 -20.95 47.59 -9.32
N ASP A 96 -21.72 48.64 -9.03
CA ASP A 96 -21.34 50.04 -9.16
C ASP A 96 -20.46 50.56 -7.99
N GLY A 97 -20.15 49.69 -7.01
CA GLY A 97 -19.32 50.01 -5.84
C GLY A 97 -20.03 50.74 -4.71
N THR A 98 -21.33 51.02 -4.84
CA THR A 98 -22.15 51.63 -3.78
C THR A 98 -22.52 50.61 -2.70
N PRO A 99 -22.68 51.02 -1.43
CA PRO A 99 -23.01 50.11 -0.33
C PRO A 99 -24.44 49.58 -0.45
N ALA A 100 -24.64 48.29 -0.18
CA ALA A 100 -25.92 47.60 -0.26
C ALA A 100 -26.82 47.87 0.97
N THR A 101 -27.22 49.12 1.14
CA THR A 101 -27.96 49.60 2.33
C THR A 101 -29.40 49.06 2.38
N GLU A 102 -29.97 48.73 1.22
CA GLU A 102 -31.33 48.18 1.08
C GLU A 102 -31.51 46.76 1.63
N ILE A 103 -30.41 46.05 1.92
CA ILE A 103 -30.42 44.75 2.60
C ILE A 103 -30.93 44.87 4.06
N GLY A 104 -30.92 46.09 4.62
CA GLY A 104 -31.45 46.37 5.96
C GLY A 104 -30.63 45.71 7.07
N ASP A 105 -31.31 45.19 8.09
CA ASP A 105 -30.69 44.63 9.31
C ASP A 105 -30.37 43.12 9.20
N ALA A 106 -30.20 42.59 8.00
CA ALA A 106 -29.75 41.20 7.83
C ALA A 106 -28.38 41.02 8.51
N ARG A 107 -28.29 40.03 9.41
CA ARG A 107 -27.12 39.80 10.26
C ARG A 107 -26.55 38.40 10.09
N ILE A 108 -25.23 38.32 10.23
CA ILE A 108 -24.47 37.08 10.35
C ILE A 108 -23.88 37.04 11.74
N ASP A 109 -24.24 36.02 12.51
CA ASP A 109 -23.70 35.78 13.84
C ASP A 109 -22.56 34.78 13.78
N ILE A 110 -21.38 35.21 14.23
CA ILE A 110 -20.19 34.36 14.36
C ILE A 110 -20.04 33.97 15.83
N GLY A 111 -20.23 32.67 16.09
CA GLY A 111 -20.10 32.08 17.42
C GLY A 111 -18.65 31.80 17.80
N SER A 112 -18.33 31.87 19.09
CA SER A 112 -17.06 31.37 19.60
C SER A 112 -17.04 29.83 19.54
N LEU A 113 -15.98 29.26 18.97
CA LEU A 113 -15.72 27.82 19.01
C LEU A 113 -15.58 27.31 20.45
N LEU A 114 -15.06 28.14 21.35
CA LEU A 114 -14.89 27.81 22.75
C LEU A 114 -16.06 28.39 23.55
N PRO A 115 -16.73 27.58 24.39
CA PRO A 115 -17.66 28.07 25.38
C PRO A 115 -17.03 29.20 26.23
N PRO A 116 -17.81 30.22 26.64
CA PRO A 116 -17.27 31.36 27.40
C PRO A 116 -16.69 30.97 28.76
N ASP A 117 -17.04 29.79 29.29
CA ASP A 117 -16.53 29.21 30.54
C ASP A 117 -15.36 28.22 30.31
N HIS A 118 -14.88 28.07 29.07
CA HIS A 118 -13.87 27.08 28.74
C HIS A 118 -12.47 27.50 29.23
N MET A 119 -11.93 26.76 30.20
CA MET A 119 -10.64 27.05 30.84
C MET A 119 -9.40 26.61 30.02
N GLY A 120 -9.54 26.41 28.70
CA GLY A 120 -8.44 25.96 27.83
C GLY A 120 -7.96 24.52 28.08
N ILE A 121 -8.79 23.69 28.72
CA ILE A 121 -8.48 22.28 28.98
C ILE A 121 -8.80 21.47 27.71
N LEU A 122 -7.87 20.61 27.30
CA LEU A 122 -8.09 19.73 26.14
C LEU A 122 -9.31 18.83 26.36
N ASN A 123 -10.20 18.80 25.37
CA ASN A 123 -11.33 17.87 25.37
C ASN A 123 -10.81 16.43 25.53
N ARG A 124 -11.28 15.73 26.57
CA ARG A 124 -10.97 14.32 26.74
C ARG A 124 -11.52 13.57 25.53
N PHE A 125 -10.64 12.86 24.82
CA PHE A 125 -11.06 12.00 23.73
C PHE A 125 -11.96 10.90 24.29
N GLU A 126 -13.25 10.94 23.96
CA GLU A 126 -14.16 9.82 24.17
C GLU A 126 -14.09 8.92 22.94
N PRO A 127 -13.47 7.72 23.04
CA PRO A 127 -13.47 6.78 21.95
C PRO A 127 -14.91 6.36 21.66
N ARG A 128 -15.47 6.86 20.55
CA ARG A 128 -16.71 6.29 20.02
C ARG A 128 -16.44 4.87 19.54
N PRO A 129 -17.28 3.89 19.91
CA PRO A 129 -17.16 2.56 19.36
C PRO A 129 -17.32 2.66 17.85
N PHE A 130 -16.29 2.26 17.10
CA PHE A 130 -16.37 2.18 15.65
C PHE A 130 -17.47 1.19 15.26
N PRO A 131 -18.30 1.50 14.24
CA PRO A 131 -19.24 0.52 13.71
C PRO A 131 -18.43 -0.68 13.24
N PHE A 132 -18.74 -1.86 13.79
CA PHE A 132 -18.10 -3.12 13.42
C PHE A 132 -18.41 -3.43 11.95
N PHE A 133 -17.60 -2.93 11.02
CA PHE A 133 -17.60 -3.38 9.63
C PHE A 133 -17.02 -4.81 9.61
N GLY A 134 -17.92 -5.79 9.79
CA GLY A 134 -17.60 -7.20 10.03
C GLY A 134 -16.96 -7.94 8.84
N GLY A 135 -16.85 -7.33 7.67
CA GLY A 135 -16.32 -7.98 6.46
C GLY A 135 -14.83 -8.33 6.57
N TYR A 136 -14.00 -7.42 7.08
CA TYR A 136 -12.55 -7.63 7.16
C TYR A 136 -12.19 -8.77 8.14
N ARG A 137 -12.88 -8.84 9.28
CA ARG A 137 -12.69 -9.92 10.26
C ARG A 137 -13.12 -11.28 9.71
N MET A 138 -14.22 -11.34 8.95
CA MET A 138 -14.66 -12.57 8.28
C MET A 138 -13.67 -13.01 7.19
N MET A 139 -13.16 -12.07 6.39
CA MET A 139 -12.14 -12.33 5.39
C MET A 139 -10.85 -12.89 6.02
N LEU A 140 -10.36 -12.25 7.09
CA LEU A 140 -9.19 -12.72 7.84
C LEU A 140 -9.43 -14.11 8.45
N GLY A 141 -10.62 -14.34 9.02
CA GLY A 141 -11.00 -15.65 9.55
C GLY A 141 -11.01 -16.73 8.47
N GLY A 142 -11.59 -16.45 7.30
CA GLY A 142 -11.60 -17.36 6.16
C GLY A 142 -10.19 -17.68 5.65
N LEU A 143 -9.33 -16.66 5.54
CA LEU A 143 -7.93 -16.84 5.12
C LEU A 143 -7.14 -17.67 6.15
N ALA A 144 -7.35 -17.45 7.44
CA ALA A 144 -6.73 -18.24 8.50
C ALA A 144 -7.16 -19.71 8.43
N VAL A 145 -8.46 -19.99 8.22
CA VAL A 145 -8.96 -21.36 8.04
C VAL A 145 -8.38 -22.00 6.78
N LEU A 146 -8.33 -21.27 5.67
CA LEU A 146 -7.72 -21.74 4.42
C LEU A 146 -6.25 -22.12 4.64
N TRP A 147 -5.50 -21.32 5.40
CA TRP A 147 -4.11 -21.62 5.73
C TRP A 147 -3.99 -22.84 6.64
N LEU A 148 -4.72 -22.86 7.76
CA LEU A 148 -4.64 -23.93 8.76
C LEU A 148 -5.15 -25.27 8.24
N CYS A 149 -6.11 -25.30 7.33
CA CYS A 149 -6.64 -26.54 6.75
C CYS A 149 -5.97 -26.89 5.42
N GLY A 150 -5.68 -25.90 4.59
CA GLY A 150 -5.13 -26.07 3.24
C GLY A 150 -3.70 -26.58 3.25
N LEU A 151 -2.84 -26.08 4.15
CA LEU A 151 -1.45 -26.56 4.24
C LEU A 151 -1.34 -28.02 4.68
N PRO A 152 -2.01 -28.47 5.76
CA PRO A 152 -1.99 -29.88 6.13
C PRO A 152 -2.58 -30.78 5.04
N ALA A 153 -3.67 -30.33 4.40
CA ALA A 153 -4.25 -31.06 3.28
C ALA A 153 -3.26 -31.20 2.12
N LEU A 154 -2.54 -30.13 1.74
CA LEU A 154 -1.52 -30.18 0.70
C LEU A 154 -0.36 -31.13 1.06
N ILE A 155 0.08 -31.13 2.32
CA ILE A 155 1.15 -32.01 2.79
C ILE A 155 0.69 -33.48 2.78
N TRP A 156 -0.53 -33.78 3.21
CA TRP A 156 -1.03 -35.16 3.22
C TRP A 156 -1.43 -35.67 1.84
N LEU A 157 -2.09 -34.86 1.01
CA LEU A 157 -2.47 -35.26 -0.35
C LEU A 157 -1.27 -35.22 -1.32
N GLY A 158 -0.28 -34.36 -1.08
CA GLY A 158 0.95 -34.24 -1.87
C GLY A 158 2.02 -35.28 -1.52
N ARG A 159 1.93 -35.92 -0.34
CA ARG A 159 2.74 -37.10 0.01
C ARG A 159 2.24 -38.34 -0.73
N LYS A 160 2.35 -38.34 -2.06
CA LYS A 160 2.40 -39.60 -2.80
C LYS A 160 3.59 -40.37 -2.24
N LYS A 161 3.35 -41.57 -1.68
CA LYS A 161 4.43 -42.50 -1.33
C LYS A 161 5.31 -42.60 -2.57
N LYS A 162 6.57 -42.13 -2.49
CA LYS A 162 7.58 -42.58 -3.44
C LYS A 162 7.56 -44.09 -3.34
N VAL A 163 6.97 -44.74 -4.34
CA VAL A 163 7.24 -46.14 -4.58
C VAL A 163 8.73 -46.16 -4.83
N VAL A 164 9.47 -46.71 -3.87
CA VAL A 164 10.89 -46.98 -4.06
C VAL A 164 10.92 -48.02 -5.15
N ASP A 165 11.17 -47.56 -6.36
CA ASP A 165 11.32 -48.41 -7.52
C ASP A 165 12.53 -49.30 -7.23
N THR A 166 12.24 -50.53 -6.88
CA THR A 166 13.24 -51.53 -6.54
C THR A 166 13.59 -52.20 -7.85
N GLY A 167 14.63 -51.69 -8.52
CA GLY A 167 15.29 -52.43 -9.60
C GLY A 167 15.40 -51.74 -10.94
N GLU A 168 15.96 -50.53 -10.98
CA GLU A 168 16.75 -50.13 -12.15
C GLU A 168 17.91 -49.26 -11.65
N VAL A 169 19.13 -49.75 -11.83
CA VAL A 169 20.34 -48.98 -11.52
C VAL A 169 20.40 -47.85 -12.54
N ALA A 170 19.87 -46.69 -12.16
CA ALA A 170 20.07 -45.46 -12.90
C ALA A 170 21.59 -45.29 -13.12
N PRO A 171 22.03 -44.83 -14.30
CA PRO A 171 23.43 -44.50 -14.50
C PRO A 171 23.85 -43.53 -13.38
N PRO A 172 25.06 -43.68 -12.82
CA PRO A 172 25.52 -42.83 -11.72
C PRO A 172 25.32 -41.37 -12.13
N ALA A 173 24.76 -40.58 -11.22
CA ALA A 173 24.58 -39.15 -11.49
C ALA A 173 25.94 -38.57 -11.95
N PRO A 174 25.97 -37.77 -13.03
CA PRO A 174 27.23 -37.36 -13.63
C PRO A 174 28.11 -36.73 -12.58
N SER A 175 29.37 -37.16 -12.52
CA SER A 175 30.32 -36.69 -11.52
C SER A 175 30.55 -35.18 -11.64
N TYR A 176 31.08 -34.53 -10.60
CA TYR A 176 31.40 -33.11 -10.69
C TYR A 176 32.34 -32.80 -11.88
N ALA A 177 33.29 -33.70 -12.16
CA ALA A 177 34.21 -33.56 -13.30
C ALA A 177 33.48 -33.57 -14.65
N GLU A 178 32.50 -34.46 -14.83
CA GLU A 178 31.69 -34.52 -16.06
C GLU A 178 30.84 -33.27 -16.27
N ARG A 179 30.34 -32.66 -15.19
CA ARG A 179 29.55 -31.41 -15.28
C ARG A 179 30.41 -30.17 -15.48
N MET A 180 31.61 -30.15 -14.90
CA MET A 180 32.54 -29.02 -15.03
C MET A 180 33.19 -28.96 -16.41
N ARG A 181 33.45 -30.11 -17.07
CA ARG A 181 34.14 -30.18 -18.37
C ARG A 181 33.58 -29.23 -19.44
N PRO A 182 32.28 -29.27 -19.82
CA PRO A 182 31.77 -28.41 -20.88
C PRO A 182 31.86 -26.92 -20.52
N LEU A 183 31.81 -26.57 -19.22
CA LEU A 183 31.92 -25.20 -18.75
C LEU A 183 33.36 -24.70 -18.75
N VAL A 184 34.32 -25.55 -18.40
CA VAL A 184 35.76 -25.23 -18.46
C VAL A 184 36.23 -25.12 -19.91
N GLU A 185 35.77 -26.00 -20.79
CA GLU A 185 36.05 -25.91 -22.24
C GLU A 185 35.48 -24.62 -22.84
N ALA A 186 34.24 -24.25 -22.49
CA ALA A 186 33.65 -22.99 -22.90
C ALA A 186 34.35 -21.76 -22.30
N ALA A 187 34.88 -21.87 -21.07
CA ALA A 187 35.71 -20.83 -20.45
C ALA A 187 37.02 -20.63 -21.23
N ALA A 188 37.73 -21.72 -21.52
CA ALA A 188 38.98 -21.70 -22.30
C ALA A 188 38.76 -21.19 -23.74
N ALA A 189 37.63 -21.55 -24.36
CA ALA A 189 37.23 -21.03 -25.67
C ALA A 189 36.80 -19.55 -25.63
N GLY A 190 36.55 -18.97 -24.45
CA GLY A 190 36.05 -17.61 -24.28
C GLY A 190 34.58 -17.42 -24.70
N THR A 191 33.81 -18.50 -24.78
CA THR A 191 32.40 -18.51 -25.22
C THR A 191 31.42 -18.67 -24.05
N LEU A 192 31.92 -18.68 -22.81
CA LEU A 192 31.10 -18.88 -21.61
C LEU A 192 30.18 -17.68 -21.33
N THR A 193 28.88 -17.96 -21.19
CA THR A 193 27.87 -16.95 -20.83
C THR A 193 27.89 -16.63 -19.34
N ALA A 194 27.28 -15.51 -18.92
CA ALA A 194 27.15 -15.15 -17.51
C ALA A 194 26.45 -16.24 -16.65
N THR A 195 25.50 -16.98 -17.25
CA THR A 195 24.86 -18.13 -16.58
C THR A 195 25.83 -19.30 -16.42
N GLY A 196 26.60 -19.62 -17.47
CA GLY A 196 27.62 -20.69 -17.42
C GLY A 196 28.76 -20.37 -16.46
N GLN A 197 29.10 -19.09 -16.33
CA GLN A 197 30.03 -18.56 -15.34
C GLN A 197 29.56 -18.82 -13.90
N ALA A 198 28.32 -18.48 -13.56
CA ALA A 198 27.75 -18.75 -12.25
C ALA A 198 27.61 -20.26 -11.95
N GLU A 199 27.31 -21.05 -12.98
CA GLU A 199 27.24 -22.51 -12.84
C GLU A 199 28.61 -23.13 -12.57
N LEU A 200 29.66 -22.66 -13.26
CA LEU A 200 31.04 -23.09 -13.04
C LEU A 200 31.51 -22.76 -11.62
N GLU A 201 31.25 -21.53 -11.15
CA GLU A 201 31.59 -21.11 -9.79
C GLU A 201 30.91 -21.99 -8.73
N ARG A 202 29.62 -22.27 -8.92
CA ARG A 202 28.84 -23.12 -8.02
C ARG A 202 29.37 -24.55 -7.98
N LEU A 203 29.68 -25.14 -9.14
CA LEU A 203 30.19 -26.50 -9.22
C LEU A 203 31.58 -26.63 -8.60
N MET A 204 32.47 -25.66 -8.87
CA MET A 204 33.82 -25.64 -8.31
C MET A 204 33.80 -25.47 -6.77
N SER A 205 32.96 -24.57 -6.27
CA SER A 205 32.77 -24.37 -4.84
C SER A 205 32.16 -25.61 -4.16
N GLY A 206 31.24 -26.29 -4.84
CA GLY A 206 30.65 -27.56 -4.37
C GLY A 206 31.68 -28.69 -4.29
N TYR A 207 32.46 -28.88 -5.37
CA TYR A 207 33.52 -29.89 -5.44
C TYR A 207 34.55 -29.71 -4.32
N TRP A 208 35.05 -28.50 -4.12
CA TRP A 208 36.04 -28.24 -3.09
C TRP A 208 35.47 -28.27 -1.67
N ARG A 209 34.20 -27.89 -1.49
CA ARG A 209 33.53 -28.05 -0.20
C ARG A 209 33.41 -29.52 0.17
N GLU A 210 33.07 -30.40 -0.76
CA GLU A 210 32.99 -31.85 -0.51
C GLU A 210 34.37 -32.44 -0.15
N LYS A 211 35.44 -31.90 -0.72
CA LYS A 211 36.82 -32.37 -0.47
C LYS A 211 37.43 -31.82 0.83
N ILE A 212 37.03 -30.63 1.28
CA ILE A 212 37.68 -29.90 2.39
C ILE A 212 36.79 -29.79 3.64
N ALA A 213 35.47 -29.64 3.47
CA ALA A 213 34.57 -29.36 4.59
C ALA A 213 34.12 -30.64 5.29
N THR A 214 33.92 -30.54 6.60
CA THR A 214 33.33 -31.62 7.40
C THR A 214 31.79 -31.62 7.22
N PRO A 215 31.10 -32.77 7.17
CA PRO A 215 29.65 -32.85 6.90
C PRO A 215 28.78 -31.96 7.80
N ASP A 216 29.18 -31.74 9.05
CA ASP A 216 28.42 -30.97 10.05
C ASP A 216 28.88 -29.50 10.19
N GLN A 217 29.78 -29.04 9.32
CA GLN A 217 30.37 -27.71 9.44
C GLN A 217 29.41 -26.61 9.00
N HIS A 218 29.31 -25.53 9.78
CA HIS A 218 28.52 -24.35 9.40
C HIS A 218 29.06 -23.71 8.11
N MET A 219 28.16 -23.21 7.25
CA MET A 219 28.48 -22.67 5.92
C MET A 219 29.58 -21.59 5.95
N THR A 220 29.54 -20.71 6.95
CA THR A 220 30.53 -19.62 7.12
C THR A 220 31.92 -20.16 7.41
N GLU A 221 32.02 -21.23 8.21
CA GLU A 221 33.27 -21.88 8.55
C GLU A 221 33.83 -22.69 7.37
N ALA A 222 32.95 -23.38 6.63
CA ALA A 222 33.33 -24.09 5.41
C ALA A 222 33.89 -23.14 4.33
N LEU A 223 33.26 -21.97 4.14
CA LEU A 223 33.75 -20.93 3.23
C LEU A 223 35.09 -20.35 3.69
N ALA A 224 35.26 -20.12 5.00
CA ALA A 224 36.53 -19.64 5.54
C ALA A 224 37.66 -20.68 5.38
N ALA A 225 37.36 -21.97 5.58
CA ALA A 225 38.30 -23.06 5.35
C ALA A 225 38.69 -23.15 3.87
N LEU A 226 37.71 -23.05 2.97
CA LEU A 226 37.92 -23.05 1.52
C LEU A 226 38.86 -21.91 1.08
N LYS A 227 38.64 -20.69 1.58
CA LYS A 227 39.48 -19.53 1.25
C LYS A 227 40.89 -19.60 1.83
N ARG A 228 41.12 -20.34 2.92
CA ARG A 228 42.46 -20.56 3.52
C ARG A 228 43.25 -21.69 2.85
N HIS A 229 42.59 -22.57 2.11
CA HIS A 229 43.26 -23.68 1.45
C HIS A 229 44.23 -23.19 0.36
N PRO A 230 45.48 -23.71 0.27
CA PRO A 230 46.49 -23.20 -0.65
C PRO A 230 46.08 -23.36 -2.13
N GLU A 231 45.52 -24.51 -2.49
CA GLU A 231 45.07 -24.78 -3.88
C GLU A 231 43.68 -24.20 -4.16
N ALA A 232 42.64 -24.66 -3.45
CA ALA A 232 41.27 -24.16 -3.65
C ALA A 232 41.11 -22.64 -3.45
N GLY A 233 41.82 -22.05 -2.48
CA GLY A 233 41.72 -20.62 -2.18
C GLY A 233 42.38 -19.73 -3.24
N SER A 234 43.46 -20.18 -3.88
CA SER A 234 44.10 -19.44 -4.98
C SER A 234 43.25 -19.48 -6.24
N LEU A 235 42.72 -20.67 -6.59
CA LEU A 235 41.78 -20.86 -7.69
C LEU A 235 40.50 -20.03 -7.51
N LEU A 236 39.86 -20.11 -6.33
CA LEU A 236 38.59 -19.40 -6.07
C LEU A 236 38.78 -17.89 -6.17
N ARG A 237 39.88 -17.32 -5.63
CA ARG A 237 40.14 -15.88 -5.74
C ARG A 237 40.44 -15.46 -7.18
N ALA A 238 41.17 -16.26 -7.94
CA ALA A 238 41.42 -15.96 -9.35
C ALA A 238 40.12 -15.98 -10.15
N MET A 239 39.26 -16.98 -9.91
CA MET A 239 37.94 -17.09 -10.52
C MET A 239 37.00 -15.94 -10.11
N GLU A 240 36.94 -15.57 -8.82
CA GLU A 240 36.19 -14.41 -8.33
C GLU A 240 36.65 -13.11 -9.03
N ARG A 241 37.97 -12.90 -9.19
CA ARG A 241 38.53 -11.74 -9.91
C ARG A 241 38.18 -11.75 -11.39
N TRP A 242 38.24 -12.91 -12.03
CA TRP A 242 37.90 -13.08 -13.44
C TRP A 242 36.41 -12.84 -13.72
N LEU A 243 35.55 -13.36 -12.85
CA LEU A 243 34.09 -13.31 -13.00
C LEU A 243 33.50 -11.95 -12.64
N HIS A 244 34.02 -11.29 -11.60
CA HIS A 244 33.37 -10.11 -11.02
C HIS A 244 34.11 -8.79 -11.27
N HIS A 245 35.36 -8.83 -11.76
CA HIS A 245 36.12 -7.61 -12.01
C HIS A 245 36.59 -7.53 -13.47
N PRO A 246 36.12 -6.54 -14.27
CA PRO A 246 36.65 -6.34 -15.61
C PRO A 246 38.16 -6.05 -15.52
N GLY A 247 38.97 -6.91 -16.14
CA GLY A 247 40.44 -6.85 -16.08
C GLY A 247 41.10 -7.40 -14.80
N GLY A 248 40.35 -8.08 -13.91
CA GLY A 248 40.85 -8.54 -12.60
C GLY A 248 41.73 -9.79 -12.63
N ALA A 249 41.60 -10.64 -13.65
CA ALA A 249 42.48 -11.79 -13.90
C ALA A 249 42.63 -11.98 -15.40
N SER A 250 43.85 -12.34 -15.84
CA SER A 250 44.09 -12.57 -17.27
C SER A 250 43.51 -13.91 -17.71
N LYS A 251 43.08 -14.02 -18.97
CA LYS A 251 42.59 -15.29 -19.53
C LYS A 251 43.63 -16.42 -19.37
N GLN A 252 44.90 -16.11 -19.59
CA GLN A 252 46.02 -17.06 -19.45
C GLN A 252 46.21 -17.55 -18.00
N GLU A 253 46.03 -16.67 -17.02
CA GLU A 253 46.08 -17.03 -15.58
C GLU A 253 44.94 -18.01 -15.23
N ILE A 254 43.76 -17.80 -15.78
CA ILE A 254 42.60 -18.67 -15.55
C ILE A 254 42.72 -19.99 -16.30
N ASP A 255 43.17 -19.96 -17.56
CA ASP A 255 43.40 -21.16 -18.35
C ASP A 255 44.42 -22.09 -17.67
N ALA A 256 45.52 -21.54 -17.13
CA ALA A 256 46.52 -22.30 -16.38
C ALA A 256 45.98 -22.88 -15.06
N LEU A 257 45.07 -22.19 -14.39
CA LEU A 257 44.46 -22.66 -13.14
C LEU A 257 43.36 -23.69 -13.37
N LEU A 258 42.72 -23.69 -14.54
CA LEU A 258 41.67 -24.64 -14.92
C LEU A 258 42.21 -25.91 -15.60
N GLU A 259 43.44 -25.88 -16.12
CA GLU A 259 44.11 -27.01 -16.79
C GLU A 259 44.03 -28.35 -16.02
N PRO A 260 44.25 -28.40 -14.69
CA PRO A 260 44.18 -29.67 -13.94
C PRO A 260 42.78 -30.31 -13.90
N TYR A 261 41.73 -29.50 -14.11
CA TYR A 261 40.34 -29.96 -14.09
C TYR A 261 39.88 -30.49 -15.45
N LEU A 262 40.55 -30.09 -16.54
CA LEU A 262 40.38 -30.69 -17.86
C LEU A 262 40.94 -32.11 -17.90
N THR A 263 42.08 -32.35 -17.23
CA THR A 263 42.74 -33.66 -17.17
C THR A 263 42.09 -34.62 -16.17
N MET A 264 41.59 -34.11 -15.04
CA MET A 264 40.91 -34.93 -14.03
C MET A 264 39.64 -35.62 -14.55
N ALA A 265 38.95 -35.01 -15.52
CA ALA A 265 37.79 -35.61 -16.18
C ALA A 265 38.15 -36.85 -17.05
N VAL A 266 39.41 -37.01 -17.43
CA VAL A 266 39.90 -38.17 -18.22
C VAL A 266 40.20 -39.35 -17.31
N GLU A 267 40.78 -39.13 -16.13
CA GLU A 267 41.16 -40.22 -15.21
C GLU A 267 39.95 -40.86 -14.50
N SER A 268 38.93 -40.07 -14.13
CA SER A 268 37.71 -40.61 -13.52
C SER A 268 36.82 -41.41 -14.49
N GLY A 269 37.08 -41.34 -15.79
CA GLY A 269 36.42 -42.15 -16.82
C GLY A 269 37.16 -43.45 -17.18
N VAL A 270 38.39 -43.64 -16.70
CA VAL A 270 39.22 -44.84 -16.98
C VAL A 270 39.26 -45.80 -15.78
N ALA A 271 38.87 -45.36 -14.58
CA ALA A 271 38.82 -46.15 -13.36
C ALA A 271 37.38 -46.56 -12.95
N ALA A 272 36.53 -46.88 -13.92
CA ALA A 272 35.19 -47.45 -13.70
C ALA A 272 35.04 -48.78 -14.44
#